data_AF-A0A915BM31-F1
#
_entry.id   AF-A0A915BM31-F1
#
_cell.length_a   1.000
_cell.length_b   1.000
_cell.length_c   1.000
_cell.angle_alpha   90.00
_cell.angle_beta   90.00
_cell.angle_gamma   90.00
#
_symmetry.space_group_name_H-M   'P 1'
#
loop_
_entity.id
_entity.type
_entity.pdbx_description
1 polymer ?
#
loop_
_entity_poly.entity_id
_entity_poly.type
_entity_poly.pdbx_seq_one_letter_code
_entity_poly.pdbx_strand_id
1 'polypeptide(L)'
;MVAEQYELIILVILLKKTEVFIDKKLAHSFDHVKYKFFRRANGSDSSLMYENWMSFPESGELDMKGFNGAIVRGRIQQKHEYSDVHASVEPLNRVASSEKPINSDKTPHPNVFILGIDSVSRSNVIRNLPLFYRYLTEHVGGWDFRGYAKIDDNTLPNMLAVLSGHKVAVDYKELNENVQTDFVDDWPFIWKNFSRAGYTTLLAEEQPGIFSYKARGFKLAPTDVYLRPFGHVLMEMPLYRSSSHYCFGNTPEAQILLETVHRFMEVQADKNQPYFAFSFLWKLSHDFTSYIERLDAILTQWLQQVHTSGLFNNTVVMVMSDHGNRFDDIRKTLIGRYEERMPFLFVHLPEDFTAHEHIMDAMNKNVWRLTTQFDVYETLVDIVHGSNGGIGQNRFGAQMVRQ
;
A
#
# COMPACT_ATOMS: atom_id res chain seq x y z
N MET A 1 -28.17 -8.57 -26.39
CA MET A 1 -28.82 -8.87 -25.10
C MET A 1 -28.08 -10.01 -24.38
N VAL A 2 -26.86 -9.78 -23.88
CA VAL A 2 -26.15 -10.74 -22.97
C VAL A 2 -25.20 -9.95 -22.03
N ALA A 3 -25.61 -8.77 -21.56
CA ALA A 3 -24.79 -7.93 -20.69
C ALA A 3 -25.39 -7.70 -19.29
N GLU A 4 -26.70 -7.88 -19.09
CA GLU A 4 -27.37 -7.51 -17.84
C GLU A 4 -27.33 -8.59 -16.74
N GLN A 5 -26.92 -9.84 -17.03
CA GLN A 5 -26.96 -10.92 -16.03
C GLN A 5 -25.71 -11.07 -15.16
N TYR A 6 -24.58 -10.46 -15.54
CA TYR A 6 -23.33 -10.58 -14.77
C TYR A 6 -23.19 -9.52 -13.67
N GLU A 7 -23.81 -8.34 -13.81
CA GLU A 7 -23.74 -7.27 -12.80
C GLU A 7 -24.50 -7.60 -11.51
N LEU A 8 -25.54 -8.44 -11.56
CA LEU A 8 -26.35 -8.79 -10.38
C LEU A 8 -25.69 -9.78 -9.41
N ILE A 9 -24.66 -10.50 -9.84
CA ILE A 9 -24.11 -11.64 -9.08
C ILE A 9 -23.05 -11.20 -8.06
N ILE A 10 -22.31 -10.13 -8.36
CA ILE A 10 -21.27 -9.55 -7.48
C ILE A 10 -21.92 -8.88 -6.25
N LEU A 11 -23.16 -8.40 -6.38
CA LEU A 11 -23.92 -7.71 -5.33
C LEU A 11 -24.34 -8.59 -4.14
N VAL A 12 -24.14 -9.92 -4.19
CA VAL A 12 -24.63 -10.82 -3.15
C VAL A 12 -23.66 -11.00 -2.00
N ILE A 13 -22.35 -11.01 -2.26
CA ILE A 13 -21.31 -11.05 -1.22
C ILE A 13 -20.61 -9.70 -1.18
N LEU A 14 -20.85 -8.95 -0.10
CA LEU A 14 -20.32 -7.60 0.09
C LEU A 14 -19.24 -7.63 1.16
N LEU A 15 -18.14 -6.93 0.89
CA LEU A 15 -17.12 -6.67 1.90
C LEU A 15 -17.37 -5.28 2.48
N LYS A 16 -17.72 -5.19 3.76
CA LYS A 16 -17.87 -3.90 4.46
C LYS A 16 -16.95 -3.88 5.66
N LYS A 17 -16.03 -2.92 5.69
CA LYS A 17 -15.08 -2.73 6.80
C LYS A 17 -14.30 -4.01 7.11
N THR A 18 -14.65 -4.74 8.17
CA THR A 18 -13.93 -5.91 8.66
C THR A 18 -14.65 -7.23 8.36
N GLU A 19 -15.86 -7.17 7.81
CA GLU A 19 -16.77 -8.30 7.72
C GLU A 19 -17.17 -8.58 6.26
N VAL A 20 -17.36 -9.87 5.97
CA VAL A 20 -17.95 -10.35 4.72
C VAL A 20 -19.44 -10.59 4.96
N PHE A 21 -20.28 -10.02 4.13
CA PHE A 21 -21.74 -10.09 4.25
C PHE A 21 -22.33 -10.83 3.06
N ILE A 22 -23.38 -11.61 3.31
CA ILE A 22 -24.28 -12.08 2.27
C ILE A 22 -25.59 -11.30 2.40
N ASP A 23 -26.02 -10.61 1.34
CA ASP A 23 -27.34 -9.97 1.32
C ASP A 23 -28.42 -11.05 1.41
N LYS A 24 -29.11 -11.13 2.56
CA LYS A 24 -30.17 -12.12 2.82
C LYS A 24 -31.30 -12.07 1.81
N LYS A 25 -31.58 -10.91 1.20
CA LYS A 25 -32.60 -10.79 0.15
C LYS A 25 -32.19 -11.54 -1.12
N LEU A 26 -30.90 -11.69 -1.37
CA LEU A 26 -30.33 -12.38 -2.52
C LEU A 26 -29.74 -13.76 -2.15
N ALA A 27 -29.60 -14.08 -0.86
CA ALA A 27 -29.06 -15.34 -0.34
C ALA A 27 -29.78 -16.58 -0.85
N HIS A 28 -31.08 -16.48 -1.17
CA HIS A 28 -31.85 -17.56 -1.79
C HIS A 28 -31.29 -18.01 -3.16
N SER A 29 -30.42 -17.20 -3.78
CA SER A 29 -29.73 -17.55 -5.03
C SER A 29 -28.47 -18.39 -4.81
N PHE A 30 -28.02 -18.57 -3.57
CA PHE A 30 -26.83 -19.34 -3.22
C PHE A 30 -27.17 -20.67 -2.53
N ASP A 31 -26.62 -21.75 -3.07
CA ASP A 31 -26.64 -23.07 -2.46
C ASP A 31 -25.29 -23.34 -1.78
N HIS A 32 -25.35 -23.86 -0.56
CA HIS A 32 -24.21 -24.44 0.16
C HIS A 32 -22.98 -23.51 0.26
N VAL A 33 -23.18 -22.24 0.64
CA VAL A 33 -22.07 -21.32 0.88
C VAL A 33 -21.23 -21.80 2.06
N LYS A 34 -19.94 -21.90 1.82
CA LYS A 34 -18.95 -22.27 2.81
C LYS A 34 -17.78 -21.31 2.76
N TYR A 35 -17.07 -21.23 3.86
CA TYR A 35 -15.86 -20.44 3.96
C TYR A 35 -14.77 -21.25 4.67
N LYS A 36 -13.54 -20.81 4.51
CA LYS A 36 -12.45 -21.21 5.39
C LYS A 36 -11.53 -20.02 5.63
N PHE A 37 -11.03 -19.89 6.84
CA PHE A 37 -10.04 -18.88 7.15
C PHE A 37 -8.64 -19.31 6.76
N PHE A 38 -7.76 -18.34 6.57
CA PHE A 38 -6.33 -18.56 6.40
C PHE A 38 -5.50 -17.63 7.27
N ARG A 39 -4.30 -18.10 7.62
CA ARG A 39 -3.29 -17.37 8.38
C ARG A 39 -1.90 -17.57 7.79
N ARG A 40 -1.03 -16.60 7.97
CA ARG A 40 0.41 -16.76 7.80
C ARG A 40 0.95 -17.71 8.87
N ALA A 41 1.75 -18.69 8.47
CA ALA A 41 2.53 -19.47 9.42
C ALA A 41 3.73 -18.65 9.93
N ASN A 42 4.18 -18.92 11.15
CA ASN A 42 5.43 -18.33 11.64
C ASN A 42 6.63 -18.99 10.95
N GLY A 43 7.69 -18.21 10.72
CA GLY A 43 8.98 -18.73 10.24
C GLY A 43 9.22 -18.59 8.73
N SER A 44 8.24 -18.13 7.94
CA SER A 44 8.39 -17.92 6.50
C SER A 44 7.31 -16.99 5.95
N ASP A 45 7.68 -16.22 4.94
CA ASP A 45 6.80 -15.33 4.20
C ASP A 45 5.92 -16.02 3.16
N SER A 46 6.13 -17.32 2.94
CA SER A 46 5.42 -18.09 1.90
C SER A 46 4.59 -19.24 2.47
N SER A 47 4.54 -19.40 3.78
CA SER A 47 3.83 -20.50 4.43
C SER A 47 2.46 -20.04 4.93
N LEU A 48 1.41 -20.76 4.50
CA LEU A 48 0.02 -20.51 4.88
C LEU A 48 -0.54 -21.68 5.69
N MET A 49 -1.41 -21.36 6.65
CA MET A 49 -2.25 -22.30 7.39
C MET A 49 -3.70 -22.04 7.02
N TYR A 50 -4.47 -23.10 6.86
CA TYR A 50 -5.89 -23.03 6.52
C TYR A 50 -6.71 -23.72 7.60
N GLU A 51 -7.81 -23.09 7.99
CA GLU A 51 -8.83 -23.75 8.80
C GLU A 51 -9.66 -24.72 7.95
N ASN A 52 -10.45 -25.56 8.62
CA ASN A 52 -11.41 -26.43 7.94
C ASN A 52 -12.52 -25.61 7.27
N TRP A 53 -13.10 -26.16 6.20
CA TRP A 53 -14.30 -25.59 5.59
C TRP A 53 -15.46 -25.62 6.58
N MET A 54 -16.12 -24.49 6.73
CA MET A 54 -17.30 -24.29 7.58
C MET A 54 -18.46 -23.76 6.75
N SER A 55 -19.70 -24.07 7.14
CA SER A 55 -20.89 -23.45 6.56
C SER A 55 -20.93 -21.97 6.88
N PHE A 56 -21.33 -21.14 5.92
CA PHE A 56 -21.45 -19.70 6.14
C PHE A 56 -22.46 -19.39 7.26
N PRO A 57 -22.20 -18.40 8.14
CA PRO A 57 -23.07 -18.14 9.29
C PRO A 57 -24.50 -17.77 8.89
N GLU A 58 -25.51 -18.25 9.63
CA GLU A 58 -26.92 -17.91 9.42
C GLU A 58 -27.22 -16.41 9.65
N SER A 59 -26.35 -15.74 10.41
CA SER A 59 -26.38 -14.27 10.56
C SER A 59 -26.22 -13.56 9.22
N GLY A 60 -25.62 -14.20 8.21
CA GLY A 60 -25.24 -13.56 6.96
C GLY A 60 -23.95 -12.74 7.07
N GLU A 61 -23.24 -12.84 8.19
CA GLU A 61 -22.07 -12.03 8.52
C GLU A 61 -20.91 -12.93 8.94
N LEU A 62 -19.74 -12.67 8.38
CA LEU A 62 -18.51 -13.39 8.68
C LEU A 62 -17.44 -12.42 9.19
N ASP A 63 -17.14 -12.52 10.48
CA ASP A 63 -16.05 -11.82 11.15
C ASP A 63 -14.71 -12.53 10.88
N MET A 64 -13.72 -11.79 10.36
CA MET A 64 -12.37 -12.30 10.07
C MET A 64 -11.36 -12.00 11.19
N LYS A 65 -11.82 -11.52 12.35
CA LYS A 65 -10.95 -11.20 13.48
C LYS A 65 -10.03 -12.36 13.87
N GLY A 66 -8.74 -12.05 13.97
CA GLY A 66 -7.71 -13.04 14.25
C GLY A 66 -7.32 -13.92 13.06
N PHE A 67 -7.76 -13.62 11.83
CA PHE A 67 -7.31 -14.29 10.60
C PHE A 67 -6.77 -13.30 9.57
N ASN A 68 -5.87 -13.74 8.68
CA ASN A 68 -5.38 -12.87 7.58
C ASN A 68 -6.48 -12.64 6.53
N GLY A 69 -7.50 -13.49 6.52
CA GLY A 69 -8.64 -13.39 5.63
C GLY A 69 -9.42 -14.69 5.56
N ALA A 70 -10.38 -14.71 4.65
CA ALA A 70 -11.23 -15.86 4.36
C ALA A 70 -11.31 -16.13 2.86
N ILE A 71 -11.45 -17.40 2.50
CA ILE A 71 -11.88 -17.83 1.17
C ILE A 71 -13.35 -18.20 1.29
N VAL A 72 -14.20 -17.62 0.44
CA VAL A 72 -15.63 -17.93 0.38
C VAL A 72 -15.92 -18.65 -0.92
N ARG A 73 -16.66 -19.75 -0.84
CA ARG A 73 -17.11 -20.53 -1.99
C ARG A 73 -18.57 -20.90 -1.87
N GLY A 74 -19.28 -20.89 -2.99
CA GLY A 74 -20.66 -21.31 -3.05
C GLY A 74 -21.06 -21.66 -4.48
N ARG A 75 -22.32 -22.06 -4.64
CA ARG A 75 -22.91 -22.27 -5.97
C ARG A 75 -24.10 -21.34 -6.13
N ILE A 76 -24.19 -20.68 -7.27
CA ILE A 76 -25.26 -19.75 -7.58
C ILE A 76 -26.23 -20.46 -8.53
N GLN A 77 -27.51 -20.53 -8.11
CA GLN A 77 -28.61 -21.15 -8.86
C GLN A 77 -28.27 -22.55 -9.40
N GLN A 78 -27.56 -23.37 -8.60
CA GLN A 78 -27.08 -24.70 -8.98
C GLN A 78 -26.20 -24.80 -10.25
N LYS A 79 -25.85 -23.68 -10.90
CA LYS A 79 -25.17 -23.66 -12.20
C LYS A 79 -23.78 -23.08 -12.16
N HIS A 80 -23.58 -21.99 -11.42
CA HIS A 80 -22.33 -21.24 -11.44
C HIS A 80 -21.56 -21.39 -10.13
N GLU A 81 -20.27 -21.69 -10.19
CA GLU A 81 -19.42 -21.67 -9.01
C GLU A 81 -19.01 -20.23 -8.68
N TYR A 82 -19.16 -19.86 -7.42
CA TYR A 82 -18.61 -18.63 -6.87
C TYR A 82 -17.40 -18.98 -5.99
N SER A 83 -16.29 -18.26 -6.18
CA SER A 83 -15.11 -18.35 -5.33
C SER A 83 -14.45 -17.00 -5.26
N ASP A 84 -14.24 -16.49 -4.06
CA ASP A 84 -13.58 -15.22 -3.82
C ASP A 84 -12.70 -15.31 -2.56
N VAL A 85 -11.80 -14.35 -2.42
CA VAL A 85 -10.86 -14.24 -1.30
C VAL A 85 -10.98 -12.85 -0.72
N HIS A 86 -11.16 -12.75 0.58
CA HIS A 86 -11.25 -11.48 1.28
C HIS A 86 -10.11 -11.37 2.29
N ALA A 87 -9.37 -10.28 2.23
CA ALA A 87 -8.35 -9.95 3.22
C ALA A 87 -9.00 -9.43 4.52
N SER A 88 -8.40 -9.71 5.67
CA SER A 88 -8.65 -8.92 6.87
C SER A 88 -7.81 -7.64 6.83
N VAL A 89 -8.40 -6.53 7.27
CA VAL A 89 -7.71 -5.24 7.47
C VAL A 89 -7.57 -4.89 8.96
N GLU A 90 -7.83 -5.88 9.83
CA GLU A 90 -7.62 -5.75 11.27
C GLU A 90 -6.29 -6.39 11.68
N PRO A 91 -5.59 -5.80 12.67
CA PRO A 91 -4.43 -6.43 13.28
C PRO A 91 -4.76 -7.82 13.85
N LEU A 92 -3.97 -8.83 13.45
CA LEU A 92 -4.09 -10.20 13.97
C LEU A 92 -3.72 -10.30 15.45
N ASN A 93 -2.54 -9.76 15.74
CA ASN A 93 -1.95 -9.47 17.03
C ASN A 93 -1.15 -8.21 16.75
N ARG A 94 -1.25 -7.16 17.59
CA ARG A 94 -0.32 -6.02 17.44
C ARG A 94 1.09 -6.59 17.48
N VAL A 95 1.91 -6.26 16.47
CA VAL A 95 3.30 -6.73 16.45
C VAL A 95 3.94 -6.21 17.73
N ALA A 96 4.27 -7.13 18.66
CA ALA A 96 4.82 -6.74 19.94
C ALA A 96 6.20 -6.13 19.68
N SER A 97 6.31 -4.81 19.79
CA SER A 97 7.63 -4.18 19.78
C SER A 97 8.39 -4.69 21.01
N SER A 98 9.54 -5.31 20.79
CA SER A 98 10.48 -5.70 21.85
C SER A 98 11.13 -4.46 22.51
N GLU A 99 10.88 -3.28 21.98
CA GLU A 99 11.51 -2.03 22.36
C GLU A 99 10.54 -1.06 23.05
N LYS A 100 11.09 -0.13 23.82
CA LYS A 100 10.29 0.80 24.64
C LYS A 100 9.40 1.69 23.75
N PRO A 101 8.15 1.98 24.17
CA PRO A 101 7.30 2.94 23.49
C PRO A 101 8.00 4.28 23.32
N ILE A 102 7.81 4.93 22.18
CA ILE A 102 8.24 6.32 22.02
C ILE A 102 7.24 7.16 22.82
N ASN A 103 7.74 7.89 23.83
CA ASN A 103 7.00 8.60 24.87
C ASN A 103 5.79 9.38 24.31
N SER A 104 4.56 8.87 24.46
CA SER A 104 3.36 9.40 23.79
C SER A 104 2.84 10.67 24.47
N ASP A 105 3.22 11.85 23.97
CA ASP A 105 2.51 13.07 24.32
C ASP A 105 1.13 13.10 23.64
N LYS A 106 0.16 13.77 24.26
CA LYS A 106 -1.26 13.83 23.84
C LYS A 106 -1.52 14.71 22.60
N THR A 107 -0.56 14.84 21.70
CA THR A 107 -0.76 15.58 20.45
C THR A 107 -1.44 14.69 19.40
N PRO A 108 -2.40 15.20 18.62
CA PRO A 108 -2.94 14.47 17.50
C PRO A 108 -1.83 14.04 16.53
N HIS A 109 -1.82 12.76 16.20
CA HIS A 109 -0.90 12.17 15.25
C HIS A 109 -1.54 12.19 13.86
N PRO A 110 -0.91 12.78 12.82
CA PRO A 110 -1.40 12.61 11.46
C PRO A 110 -1.21 11.15 11.05
N ASN A 111 -2.13 10.62 10.26
CA ASN A 111 -1.89 9.38 9.55
C ASN A 111 -0.81 9.58 8.49
N VAL A 112 -0.17 8.49 8.09
CA VAL A 112 0.80 8.51 6.99
C VAL A 112 0.43 7.42 6.01
N PHE A 113 0.30 7.79 4.74
CA PHE A 113 0.00 6.87 3.67
C PHE A 113 0.92 7.10 2.47
N ILE A 114 1.59 6.04 2.03
CA ILE A 114 2.47 6.04 0.89
C ILE A 114 1.90 5.08 -0.17
N LEU A 115 1.60 5.62 -1.35
CA LEU A 115 1.31 4.86 -2.55
C LEU A 115 2.55 4.87 -3.44
N GLY A 116 3.26 3.75 -3.48
CA GLY A 116 4.35 3.50 -4.42
C GLY A 116 3.85 2.90 -5.72
N ILE A 117 4.39 3.38 -6.84
CA ILE A 117 4.20 2.79 -8.17
C ILE A 117 5.59 2.56 -8.78
N ASP A 118 5.94 1.31 -9.05
CA ASP A 118 7.25 0.91 -9.54
C ASP A 118 7.54 1.45 -10.95
N SER A 119 8.80 1.85 -11.22
CA SER A 119 9.29 2.13 -12.58
C SER A 119 8.63 3.32 -13.30
N VAL A 120 8.20 4.37 -12.59
CA VAL A 120 7.47 5.50 -13.19
C VAL A 120 8.19 6.83 -12.98
N SER A 121 8.52 7.48 -14.10
CA SER A 121 9.05 8.85 -14.08
C SER A 121 7.92 9.88 -13.93
N ARG A 122 8.25 11.08 -13.43
CA ARG A 122 7.29 12.19 -13.40
C ARG A 122 6.68 12.48 -14.77
N SER A 123 7.49 12.45 -15.82
CA SER A 123 7.04 12.67 -17.20
C SER A 123 6.12 11.55 -17.68
N ASN A 124 6.37 10.31 -17.27
CA ASN A 124 5.52 9.16 -17.60
C ASN A 124 4.16 9.25 -16.91
N VAL A 125 4.10 9.66 -15.64
CA VAL A 125 2.83 9.94 -14.94
C VAL A 125 2.01 11.00 -15.69
N ILE A 126 2.63 12.13 -16.06
CA ILE A 126 1.92 13.22 -16.75
C ILE A 126 1.34 12.76 -18.09
N ARG A 127 2.06 11.90 -18.83
CA ARG A 127 1.62 11.42 -20.15
C ARG A 127 0.58 10.31 -20.07
N ASN A 128 0.79 9.34 -19.17
CA ASN A 128 0.08 8.07 -19.20
C ASN A 128 -0.92 7.91 -18.05
N LEU A 129 -0.89 8.81 -17.07
CA LEU A 129 -1.88 8.91 -15.99
C LEU A 129 -2.49 10.34 -15.91
N PRO A 130 -2.97 10.92 -17.03
CA PRO A 130 -3.38 12.32 -17.05
C PRO A 130 -4.58 12.62 -16.16
N LEU A 131 -5.56 11.71 -16.03
CA LEU A 131 -6.72 11.91 -15.17
C LEU A 131 -6.31 11.90 -13.69
N PHE A 132 -5.48 10.92 -13.33
CA PHE A 132 -4.99 10.76 -11.97
C PHE A 132 -4.12 11.94 -11.56
N TYR A 133 -3.14 12.31 -12.40
CA TYR A 133 -2.25 13.43 -12.14
C TYR A 133 -3.01 14.76 -12.01
N ARG A 134 -4.00 14.98 -12.89
CA ARG A 134 -4.85 16.17 -12.82
C ARG A 134 -5.64 16.21 -11.52
N TYR A 135 -6.26 15.09 -11.11
CA TYR A 135 -7.02 15.06 -9.87
C TYR A 135 -6.13 15.28 -8.65
N LEU A 136 -4.95 14.65 -8.63
CA LEU A 136 -3.97 14.81 -7.57
C LEU A 136 -3.51 16.28 -7.41
N THR A 137 -3.26 16.97 -8.52
CA THR A 137 -2.73 18.34 -8.50
C THR A 137 -3.80 19.43 -8.37
N GLU A 138 -4.97 19.27 -9.00
CA GLU A 138 -6.03 20.30 -9.04
C GLU A 138 -7.09 20.13 -7.94
N HIS A 139 -7.32 18.91 -7.45
CA HIS A 139 -8.41 18.63 -6.50
C HIS A 139 -7.91 18.21 -5.11
N VAL A 140 -6.93 17.30 -5.03
CA VAL A 140 -6.31 16.94 -3.75
C VAL A 140 -5.42 18.09 -3.26
N GLY A 141 -4.60 18.64 -4.16
CA GLY A 141 -3.68 19.73 -3.84
C GLY A 141 -2.45 19.26 -3.06
N GLY A 142 -1.29 19.83 -3.36
CA GLY A 142 -0.02 19.43 -2.76
C GLY A 142 1.18 19.83 -3.60
N TRP A 143 2.29 19.13 -3.42
CA TRP A 143 3.59 19.45 -3.98
C TRP A 143 4.12 18.33 -4.86
N ASP A 144 4.31 18.65 -6.13
CA ASP A 144 4.96 17.80 -7.13
C ASP A 144 6.47 18.11 -7.18
N PHE A 145 7.29 17.19 -6.68
CA PHE A 145 8.74 17.35 -6.52
C PHE A 145 9.46 17.09 -7.83
N ARG A 146 9.83 18.18 -8.51
CA ARG A 146 10.38 18.14 -9.87
C ARG A 146 11.83 17.69 -9.92
N GLY A 147 12.56 17.85 -8.82
CA GLY A 147 13.95 17.44 -8.67
C GLY A 147 14.13 16.08 -7.98
N TYR A 148 13.05 15.32 -7.75
CA TYR A 148 13.15 14.03 -7.09
C TYR A 148 13.92 13.02 -7.97
N ALA A 149 15.01 12.47 -7.41
CA ALA A 149 15.95 11.62 -8.11
C ALA A 149 16.19 10.32 -7.35
N LYS A 150 16.35 9.23 -8.10
CA LYS A 150 16.72 7.93 -7.53
C LYS A 150 18.16 7.92 -7.01
N ILE A 151 18.41 7.13 -5.98
CA ILE A 151 19.76 6.95 -5.41
C ILE A 151 20.49 5.73 -5.97
N ASP A 152 19.77 4.78 -6.55
CA ASP A 152 20.34 3.55 -7.09
C ASP A 152 19.46 2.93 -8.21
N ASP A 153 19.84 1.76 -8.69
CA ASP A 153 19.38 1.20 -9.94
C ASP A 153 18.00 0.52 -9.88
N ASN A 154 17.72 -0.36 -8.93
CA ASN A 154 16.45 -1.10 -8.80
C ASN A 154 15.59 -0.64 -7.61
N THR A 155 14.39 -1.21 -7.52
CA THR A 155 13.42 -1.07 -6.43
C THR A 155 14.03 -1.26 -5.04
N LEU A 156 14.72 -2.38 -4.80
CA LEU A 156 15.19 -2.74 -3.46
C LEU A 156 16.02 -1.64 -2.76
N PRO A 157 17.13 -1.13 -3.31
CA PRO A 157 17.94 -0.10 -2.65
C PRO A 157 17.20 1.24 -2.52
N ASN A 158 16.41 1.63 -3.52
CA ASN A 158 15.64 2.87 -3.45
C ASN A 158 14.56 2.78 -2.36
N MET A 159 13.76 1.71 -2.35
CA MET A 159 12.72 1.51 -1.34
C MET A 159 13.28 1.25 0.04
N LEU A 160 14.44 0.62 0.15
CA LEU A 160 15.10 0.44 1.43
C LEU A 160 15.59 1.77 2.00
N ALA A 161 16.09 2.69 1.18
CA ALA A 161 16.43 4.03 1.66
C ALA A 161 15.19 4.76 2.18
N VAL A 162 14.06 4.69 1.47
CA VAL A 162 12.79 5.27 1.96
C VAL A 162 12.34 4.64 3.27
N LEU A 163 12.46 3.32 3.39
CA LEU A 163 11.84 2.56 4.47
C LEU A 163 12.77 2.33 5.66
N SER A 164 14.08 2.57 5.55
CA SER A 164 15.04 2.33 6.63
C SER A 164 16.10 3.43 6.79
N GLY A 165 16.25 4.34 5.84
CA GLY A 165 17.30 5.36 5.85
C GLY A 165 18.69 4.81 5.49
N HIS A 166 18.81 3.53 5.15
CA HIS A 166 20.09 2.88 4.86
C HIS A 166 20.28 2.64 3.38
N LYS A 167 21.54 2.61 2.95
CA LYS A 167 21.94 2.31 1.58
C LYS A 167 22.38 0.86 1.46
N VAL A 168 21.87 0.14 0.46
CA VAL A 168 22.31 -1.24 0.15
C VAL A 168 23.03 -1.36 -1.20
N ALA A 169 23.24 -0.25 -1.90
CA ALA A 169 23.95 -0.26 -3.18
C ALA A 169 25.37 -0.84 -3.03
N VAL A 170 25.60 -2.01 -3.64
CA VAL A 170 26.91 -2.64 -3.95
C VAL A 170 27.74 -3.12 -2.75
N ASP A 171 27.54 -2.59 -1.54
CA ASP A 171 28.22 -3.05 -0.33
C ASP A 171 27.19 -3.31 0.78
N TYR A 172 26.80 -4.58 0.97
CA TYR A 172 25.83 -5.04 1.98
C TYR A 172 26.27 -4.74 3.45
N LYS A 173 27.36 -4.00 3.65
CA LYS A 173 27.98 -3.72 4.95
C LYS A 173 27.13 -2.84 5.87
N GLU A 174 26.25 -2.00 5.36
CA GLU A 174 25.43 -1.14 6.24
C GLU A 174 24.41 -1.93 7.06
N LEU A 175 23.90 -3.05 6.54
CA LEU A 175 22.88 -3.87 7.21
C LEU A 175 23.39 -5.26 7.65
N ASN A 176 24.68 -5.58 7.42
CA ASN A 176 25.37 -6.79 7.89
C ASN A 176 24.70 -8.14 7.57
N GLU A 177 23.74 -8.18 6.65
CA GLU A 177 22.94 -9.37 6.31
C GLU A 177 22.89 -9.60 4.80
N ASN A 178 22.88 -10.87 4.39
CA ASN A 178 22.71 -11.23 2.99
C ASN A 178 21.22 -11.42 2.69
N VAL A 179 20.63 -10.47 1.99
CA VAL A 179 19.19 -10.45 1.62
C VAL A 179 18.67 -11.75 1.01
N GLN A 180 19.52 -12.53 0.33
CA GLN A 180 19.13 -13.79 -0.30
C GLN A 180 18.98 -14.94 0.71
N THR A 181 19.76 -14.91 1.79
CA THR A 181 19.87 -16.03 2.75
C THR A 181 19.33 -15.69 4.12
N ASP A 182 19.31 -14.42 4.50
CA ASP A 182 18.89 -13.95 5.81
C ASP A 182 17.51 -13.32 5.71
N PHE A 183 16.73 -13.46 6.76
CA PHE A 183 15.45 -12.76 6.84
C PHE A 183 15.70 -11.32 7.24
N VAL A 184 14.96 -10.38 6.65
CA VAL A 184 15.18 -8.93 6.86
C VAL A 184 14.47 -8.39 8.11
N ASP A 185 14.02 -9.27 9.01
CA ASP A 185 13.23 -8.92 10.19
C ASP A 185 13.94 -7.92 11.10
N ASP A 186 15.28 -7.97 11.21
CA ASP A 186 16.07 -7.16 12.12
C ASP A 186 16.38 -5.77 11.57
N TRP A 187 16.07 -5.50 10.30
CA TRP A 187 16.33 -4.21 9.67
C TRP A 187 15.52 -3.07 10.30
N PRO A 188 16.06 -1.84 10.35
CA PRO A 188 15.45 -0.71 11.08
C PRO A 188 14.35 -0.03 10.25
N PHE A 189 13.35 -0.81 9.82
CA PHE A 189 12.26 -0.27 9.02
C PHE A 189 11.41 0.75 9.80
N ILE A 190 11.03 1.84 9.13
CA ILE A 190 10.35 3.00 9.70
C ILE A 190 8.97 2.66 10.28
N TRP A 191 8.29 1.64 9.75
CA TRP A 191 7.04 1.17 10.34
C TRP A 191 7.23 0.64 11.77
N LYS A 192 8.43 0.16 12.15
CA LYS A 192 8.73 -0.18 13.55
C LYS A 192 8.67 1.05 14.44
N ASN A 193 9.16 2.20 13.97
CA ASN A 193 9.06 3.47 14.70
C ASN A 193 7.59 3.91 14.85
N PHE A 194 6.81 3.84 13.77
CA PHE A 194 5.37 4.15 13.82
C PHE A 194 4.62 3.22 14.77
N SER A 195 4.89 1.91 14.71
CA SER A 195 4.34 0.93 15.65
C SER A 195 4.67 1.28 17.11
N ARG A 196 5.93 1.64 17.42
CA ARG A 196 6.33 2.11 18.77
C ARG A 196 5.67 3.43 19.19
N ALA A 197 5.29 4.27 18.23
CA ALA A 197 4.50 5.49 18.46
C ALA A 197 2.99 5.22 18.55
N GLY A 198 2.55 3.95 18.53
CA GLY A 198 1.16 3.57 18.72
C GLY A 198 0.32 3.56 17.44
N TYR A 199 0.93 3.71 16.27
CA TYR A 199 0.26 3.61 14.98
C TYR A 199 -0.07 2.15 14.64
N THR A 200 -1.18 1.93 13.93
CA THR A 200 -1.43 0.65 13.25
C THR A 200 -0.73 0.65 11.89
N THR A 201 0.05 -0.40 11.62
CA THR A 201 0.92 -0.46 10.44
C THR A 201 0.38 -1.39 9.35
N LEU A 202 0.44 -0.96 8.09
CA LEU A 202 0.05 -1.73 6.91
C LEU A 202 1.21 -1.86 5.91
N LEU A 203 1.45 -3.09 5.44
CA LEU A 203 2.26 -3.40 4.25
C LEU A 203 1.40 -4.12 3.22
N ALA A 204 1.16 -3.45 2.09
CA ALA A 204 0.21 -3.85 1.05
C ALA A 204 0.83 -3.82 -0.35
N GLU A 205 1.32 -4.96 -0.83
CA GLU A 205 2.06 -5.04 -2.10
C GLU A 205 1.40 -6.02 -3.08
N GLU A 206 1.43 -5.69 -4.37
CA GLU A 206 1.22 -6.70 -5.42
C GLU A 206 2.29 -7.79 -5.33
N GLN A 207 1.93 -9.05 -5.63
CA GLN A 207 2.83 -10.18 -5.42
C GLN A 207 3.61 -10.59 -6.68
N PRO A 208 4.91 -10.94 -6.55
CA PRO A 208 5.72 -10.85 -5.32
C PRO A 208 6.00 -9.39 -4.89
N GLY A 209 6.03 -9.15 -3.58
CA GLY A 209 6.39 -7.84 -3.01
C GLY A 209 7.89 -7.54 -3.03
N ILE A 210 8.27 -6.29 -2.72
CA ILE A 210 9.65 -5.76 -2.83
C ILE A 210 10.64 -6.64 -2.07
N PHE A 211 10.33 -6.94 -0.81
CA PHE A 211 11.22 -7.69 0.08
C PHE A 211 11.14 -9.21 -0.10
N SER A 212 10.38 -9.68 -1.07
CA SER A 212 10.29 -11.10 -1.41
C SER A 212 10.80 -11.41 -2.81
N TYR A 213 11.09 -10.39 -3.60
CA TYR A 213 11.75 -10.51 -4.88
C TYR A 213 13.26 -10.49 -4.68
N LYS A 214 13.94 -11.61 -4.97
CA LYS A 214 15.38 -11.78 -4.72
C LYS A 214 15.76 -11.44 -3.28
N ALA A 215 14.89 -11.76 -2.33
CA ALA A 215 15.15 -11.68 -0.92
C ALA A 215 14.41 -12.80 -0.23
N ARG A 216 14.91 -13.26 0.93
CA ARG A 216 14.28 -14.32 1.72
C ARG A 216 12.91 -13.90 2.27
N GLY A 217 12.65 -12.59 2.33
CA GLY A 217 11.47 -12.02 2.94
C GLY A 217 11.58 -11.93 4.45
N PHE A 218 10.42 -11.88 5.09
CA PHE A 218 10.30 -11.83 6.53
C PHE A 218 10.04 -13.21 7.13
N LYS A 219 10.56 -13.45 8.33
CA LYS A 219 10.30 -14.61 9.17
C LYS A 219 9.00 -14.42 9.93
N LEU A 220 8.79 -13.24 10.48
CA LEU A 220 7.59 -12.78 11.18
C LEU A 220 6.82 -11.76 10.32
N ALA A 221 5.58 -11.46 10.68
CA ALA A 221 4.86 -10.38 9.98
C ALA A 221 5.53 -9.03 10.29
N PRO A 222 5.91 -8.23 9.28
CA PRO A 222 6.63 -6.98 9.49
C PRO A 222 5.74 -5.84 10.01
N THR A 223 4.43 -5.93 9.78
CA THR A 223 3.41 -4.92 10.11
C THR A 223 2.18 -5.58 10.72
N ASP A 224 1.33 -4.79 11.37
CA ASP A 224 0.10 -5.27 12.02
C ASP A 224 -0.90 -5.87 11.02
N VAL A 225 -1.02 -5.23 9.85
CA VAL A 225 -1.75 -5.74 8.70
C VAL A 225 -0.74 -5.97 7.57
N TYR A 226 -0.65 -7.21 7.10
CA TYR A 226 0.29 -7.61 6.06
C TYR A 226 -0.44 -8.40 4.99
N LEU A 227 -0.47 -7.89 3.76
CA LEU A 227 -1.31 -8.47 2.68
C LEU A 227 -0.64 -9.57 1.87
N ARG A 228 0.63 -9.89 2.13
CA ARG A 228 1.31 -11.00 1.43
C ARG A 228 0.58 -12.34 1.53
N PRO A 229 0.08 -12.79 2.71
CA PRO A 229 -0.72 -14.01 2.81
C PRO A 229 -1.94 -14.00 1.90
N PHE A 230 -2.63 -12.86 1.81
CA PHE A 230 -3.78 -12.69 0.93
C PHE A 230 -3.38 -12.83 -0.55
N GLY A 231 -2.30 -12.19 -0.98
CA GLY A 231 -1.80 -12.31 -2.35
C GLY A 231 -1.36 -13.73 -2.73
N HIS A 232 -0.77 -14.50 -1.80
CA HIS A 232 -0.48 -15.92 -2.03
C HIS A 232 -1.76 -16.73 -2.23
N VAL A 233 -2.77 -16.52 -1.39
CA VAL A 233 -4.06 -17.19 -1.54
C VAL A 233 -4.69 -16.86 -2.90
N LEU A 234 -4.67 -15.58 -3.33
CA LEU A 234 -5.15 -15.20 -4.66
C LEU A 234 -4.44 -16.00 -5.77
N MET A 235 -3.10 -16.08 -5.74
CA MET A 235 -2.32 -16.80 -6.76
C MET A 235 -2.54 -18.33 -6.72
N GLU A 236 -2.88 -18.91 -5.57
CA GLU A 236 -3.20 -20.34 -5.43
C GLU A 236 -4.59 -20.71 -5.99
N MET A 237 -5.48 -19.73 -6.16
CA MET A 237 -6.87 -19.98 -6.56
C MET A 237 -6.97 -20.40 -8.04
N PRO A 238 -7.78 -21.43 -8.39
CA PRO A 238 -7.99 -21.81 -9.78
C PRO A 238 -8.49 -20.65 -10.65
N LEU A 239 -9.32 -19.76 -10.08
CA LEU A 239 -9.82 -18.57 -10.77
C LEU A 239 -8.68 -17.68 -11.29
N TYR A 240 -7.62 -17.48 -10.49
CA TYR A 240 -6.46 -16.69 -10.88
C TYR A 240 -5.78 -17.26 -12.14
N ARG A 241 -5.62 -18.58 -12.20
CA ARG A 241 -5.01 -19.27 -13.36
C ARG A 241 -5.81 -19.14 -14.65
N SER A 242 -7.13 -18.99 -14.55
CA SER A 242 -8.03 -18.77 -15.69
C SER A 242 -8.28 -17.30 -16.00
N SER A 243 -7.77 -16.39 -15.18
CA SER A 243 -7.98 -14.94 -15.35
C SER A 243 -7.10 -14.37 -16.45
N SER A 244 -7.51 -13.23 -16.99
CA SER A 244 -6.63 -12.43 -17.84
C SER A 244 -5.40 -11.97 -17.04
N HIS A 245 -4.29 -11.73 -17.73
CA HIS A 245 -3.08 -11.23 -17.08
C HIS A 245 -3.38 -9.93 -16.31
N TYR A 246 -2.83 -9.82 -15.09
CA TYR A 246 -3.06 -8.72 -14.14
C TYR A 246 -4.46 -8.63 -13.52
N CYS A 247 -5.28 -9.68 -13.66
CA CYS A 247 -6.61 -9.75 -13.07
C CYS A 247 -6.76 -10.96 -12.15
N PHE A 248 -7.65 -10.82 -11.17
CA PHE A 248 -8.26 -11.94 -10.47
C PHE A 248 -9.76 -11.95 -10.78
N GLY A 249 -10.21 -13.00 -11.47
CA GLY A 249 -11.51 -13.02 -12.11
C GLY A 249 -11.63 -11.91 -13.15
N ASN A 250 -12.63 -11.06 -12.98
CA ASN A 250 -12.89 -9.89 -13.81
C ASN A 250 -12.34 -8.58 -13.21
N THR A 251 -11.67 -8.63 -12.06
CA THR A 251 -11.17 -7.44 -11.37
C THR A 251 -9.65 -7.31 -11.52
N PRO A 252 -9.13 -6.13 -11.93
CA PRO A 252 -7.70 -5.86 -11.92
C PRO A 252 -7.09 -6.05 -10.52
N GLU A 253 -5.92 -6.65 -10.43
CA GLU A 253 -5.24 -6.90 -9.15
C GLU A 253 -4.89 -5.60 -8.41
N ALA A 254 -4.46 -4.57 -9.15
CA ALA A 254 -4.21 -3.25 -8.61
C ALA A 254 -5.46 -2.65 -7.95
N GLN A 255 -6.65 -2.86 -8.55
CA GLN A 255 -7.91 -2.40 -7.97
C GLN A 255 -8.21 -3.13 -6.66
N ILE A 256 -8.03 -4.46 -6.60
CA ILE A 256 -8.23 -5.25 -5.36
C ILE A 256 -7.31 -4.75 -4.24
N LEU A 257 -6.05 -4.44 -4.55
CA LEU A 257 -5.10 -3.91 -3.56
C LEU A 257 -5.53 -2.54 -3.05
N LEU A 258 -5.85 -1.60 -3.97
CA LEU A 258 -6.28 -0.24 -3.65
C LEU A 258 -7.57 -0.21 -2.82
N GLU A 259 -8.55 -1.04 -3.16
CA GLU A 259 -9.79 -1.20 -2.39
C GLU A 259 -9.52 -1.78 -0.99
N THR A 260 -8.57 -2.71 -0.87
CA THR A 260 -8.16 -3.24 0.44
C THR A 260 -7.48 -2.18 1.30
N VAL A 261 -6.62 -1.34 0.70
CA VAL A 261 -5.98 -0.20 1.37
C VAL A 261 -7.01 0.85 1.79
N HIS A 262 -7.96 1.18 0.91
CA HIS A 262 -9.06 2.11 1.23
C HIS A 262 -9.83 1.62 2.46
N ARG A 263 -10.25 0.35 2.47
CA ARG A 263 -10.96 -0.25 3.59
C ARG A 263 -10.15 -0.26 4.88
N PHE A 264 -8.83 -0.47 4.81
CA PHE A 264 -7.96 -0.31 5.96
C PHE A 264 -8.02 1.12 6.53
N MET A 265 -7.89 2.14 5.66
CA MET A 265 -7.94 3.54 6.08
C MET A 265 -9.28 3.90 6.72
N GLU A 266 -10.40 3.46 6.14
CA GLU A 266 -11.75 3.65 6.71
C GLU A 266 -11.86 3.03 8.12
N VAL A 267 -11.42 1.78 8.29
CA VAL A 267 -11.50 1.07 9.58
C VAL A 267 -10.66 1.77 10.65
N GLN A 268 -9.49 2.29 10.30
CA GLN A 268 -8.66 3.01 11.28
C GLN A 268 -9.23 4.38 11.61
N ALA A 269 -9.76 5.10 10.61
CA ALA A 269 -10.43 6.38 10.81
C ALA A 269 -11.66 6.24 11.73
N ASP A 270 -12.50 5.23 11.51
CA ASP A 270 -13.66 4.93 12.37
C ASP A 270 -13.28 4.68 13.84
N LYS A 271 -12.10 4.07 14.05
CA LYS A 271 -11.57 3.76 15.39
C LYS A 271 -10.78 4.92 16.00
N ASN A 272 -10.63 6.04 15.29
CA ASN A 272 -9.74 7.13 15.63
C ASN A 272 -8.31 6.64 15.99
N GLN A 273 -7.83 5.67 15.22
CA GLN A 273 -6.55 5.00 15.43
C GLN A 273 -5.55 5.51 14.39
N PRO A 274 -4.44 6.17 14.78
CA PRO A 274 -3.44 6.61 13.82
C PRO A 274 -2.83 5.42 13.08
N TYR A 275 -2.50 5.61 11.81
CA TYR A 275 -1.94 4.54 10.97
C TYR A 275 -0.80 4.98 10.06
N PHE A 276 0.12 4.04 9.81
CA PHE A 276 1.16 4.13 8.79
C PHE A 276 0.88 3.04 7.76
N ALA A 277 0.60 3.43 6.52
CA ALA A 277 0.28 2.51 5.45
C ALA A 277 1.24 2.69 4.29
N PHE A 278 1.93 1.61 3.91
CA PHE A 278 2.74 1.55 2.70
C PHE A 278 2.09 0.55 1.73
N SER A 279 1.73 1.05 0.54
CA SER A 279 1.23 0.23 -0.55
C SER A 279 2.10 0.36 -1.79
N PHE A 280 2.28 -0.72 -2.54
CA PHE A 280 3.17 -0.75 -3.70
C PHE A 280 2.56 -1.52 -4.88
N LEU A 281 2.42 -0.82 -6.00
CA LEU A 281 1.97 -1.34 -7.29
C LEU A 281 3.16 -1.49 -8.22
N TRP A 282 3.23 -2.57 -8.99
CA TRP A 282 4.34 -2.77 -9.95
C TRP A 282 3.93 -3.51 -11.23
N LYS A 283 2.89 -4.34 -11.20
CA LYS A 283 2.59 -5.29 -12.28
C LYS A 283 2.34 -4.63 -13.63
N LEU A 284 1.63 -3.50 -13.63
CA LEU A 284 1.27 -2.76 -14.84
C LEU A 284 2.26 -1.65 -15.24
N SER A 285 3.27 -1.37 -14.41
CA SER A 285 4.20 -0.25 -14.63
C SER A 285 5.65 -0.68 -14.87
N HIS A 286 6.05 -1.86 -14.40
CA HIS A 286 7.44 -2.32 -14.40
C HIS A 286 8.02 -2.49 -15.82
N ASP A 287 7.36 -3.26 -16.69
CA ASP A 287 7.98 -3.68 -17.96
C ASP A 287 7.84 -2.66 -19.09
N PHE A 288 6.64 -2.09 -19.28
CA PHE A 288 6.30 -1.22 -20.41
C PHE A 288 5.76 0.11 -19.93
N THR A 289 6.30 1.20 -20.48
CA THR A 289 5.90 2.56 -20.07
C THR A 289 4.44 2.88 -20.37
N SER A 290 3.82 2.22 -21.36
CA SER A 290 2.43 2.42 -21.77
C SER A 290 1.42 1.57 -21.02
N TYR A 291 1.81 0.46 -20.38
CA TYR A 291 0.84 -0.42 -19.71
C TYR A 291 0.19 0.25 -18.51
N ILE A 292 0.89 1.22 -17.92
CA ILE A 292 0.40 2.03 -16.80
C ILE A 292 -0.85 2.84 -17.17
N GLU A 293 -1.12 3.10 -18.45
CA GLU A 293 -2.35 3.78 -18.90
C GLU A 293 -3.62 3.07 -18.43
N ARG A 294 -3.55 1.75 -18.21
CA ARG A 294 -4.66 0.94 -17.68
C ARG A 294 -4.98 1.28 -16.22
N LEU A 295 -4.06 1.91 -15.50
CA LEU A 295 -4.26 2.35 -14.12
C LEU A 295 -4.89 3.74 -14.03
N ASP A 296 -4.95 4.55 -15.09
CA ASP A 296 -5.36 5.96 -14.98
C ASP A 296 -6.77 6.09 -14.40
N ALA A 297 -7.75 5.38 -14.97
CA ALA A 297 -9.12 5.39 -14.47
C ALA A 297 -9.24 4.76 -13.07
N ILE A 298 -8.53 3.65 -12.81
CA ILE A 298 -8.57 2.92 -11.54
C ILE A 298 -8.03 3.80 -10.40
N LEU A 299 -6.85 4.38 -10.59
CA LEU A 299 -6.22 5.28 -9.64
C LEU A 299 -7.03 6.56 -9.44
N THR A 300 -7.59 7.13 -10.51
CA THR A 300 -8.42 8.34 -10.41
C THR A 300 -9.68 8.09 -9.59
N GLN A 301 -10.40 7.00 -9.86
CA GLN A 301 -11.63 6.66 -9.14
C GLN A 301 -11.34 6.37 -7.67
N TRP A 302 -10.31 5.57 -7.39
CA TRP A 302 -9.90 5.31 -6.02
C TRP A 302 -9.47 6.60 -5.30
N LEU A 303 -8.66 7.45 -5.94
CA LEU A 303 -8.20 8.73 -5.36
C LEU A 303 -9.38 9.66 -5.05
N GLN A 304 -10.36 9.74 -5.95
CA GLN A 304 -11.61 10.46 -5.75
C GLN A 304 -12.38 9.95 -4.53
N GLN A 305 -12.52 8.63 -4.41
CA GLN A 305 -13.25 8.02 -3.30
C GLN A 305 -12.58 8.31 -1.96
N VAL A 306 -11.26 8.06 -1.82
CA VAL A 306 -10.55 8.29 -0.55
C VAL A 306 -10.46 9.77 -0.18
N HIS A 307 -10.35 10.66 -1.17
CA HIS A 307 -10.29 12.10 -0.93
C HIS A 307 -11.65 12.65 -0.50
N THR A 308 -12.71 12.33 -1.23
CA THR A 308 -14.07 12.86 -0.95
C THR A 308 -14.71 12.26 0.31
N SER A 309 -14.26 11.08 0.76
CA SER A 309 -14.65 10.52 2.06
C SER A 309 -13.94 11.18 3.25
N GLY A 310 -13.05 12.15 3.02
CA GLY A 310 -12.34 12.89 4.05
C GLY A 310 -11.17 12.13 4.67
N LEU A 311 -10.78 10.96 4.13
CA LEU A 311 -9.67 10.17 4.66
C LEU A 311 -8.31 10.86 4.53
N PHE A 312 -8.20 11.89 3.68
CA PHE A 312 -6.97 12.68 3.52
C PHE A 312 -6.86 13.85 4.52
N ASN A 313 -7.96 14.25 5.18
CA ASN A 313 -8.00 15.47 6.01
C ASN A 313 -6.96 15.48 7.14
N ASN A 314 -6.64 14.32 7.71
CA ASN A 314 -5.61 14.14 8.73
C ASN A 314 -4.55 13.11 8.29
N THR A 315 -4.24 13.05 6.99
CA THR A 315 -3.27 12.10 6.43
C THR A 315 -2.22 12.80 5.60
N VAL A 316 -0.95 12.61 5.96
CA VAL A 316 0.17 12.89 5.05
C VAL A 316 0.17 11.83 3.97
N VAL A 317 -0.08 12.24 2.72
CA VAL A 317 -0.15 11.33 1.57
C VAL A 317 1.06 11.55 0.68
N MET A 318 1.78 10.47 0.38
CA MET A 318 2.90 10.47 -0.56
C MET A 318 2.58 9.53 -1.71
N VAL A 319 2.51 10.05 -2.93
CA VAL A 319 2.44 9.22 -4.15
C VAL A 319 3.81 9.27 -4.79
N MET A 320 4.47 8.13 -4.90
CA MET A 320 5.88 8.11 -5.31
C MET A 320 6.24 6.93 -6.18
N SER A 321 7.41 7.03 -6.82
CA SER A 321 8.08 5.95 -7.49
C SER A 321 9.49 5.77 -6.95
N ASP A 322 10.03 4.56 -7.09
CA ASP A 322 11.35 4.15 -6.67
C ASP A 322 12.42 4.54 -7.70
N HIS A 323 12.13 4.34 -8.97
CA HIS A 323 12.92 4.73 -10.14
C HIS A 323 12.01 4.91 -11.36
N GLY A 324 12.49 5.52 -12.46
CA GLY A 324 11.76 5.48 -13.73
C GLY A 324 11.95 4.14 -14.47
N ASN A 325 11.34 4.00 -15.66
CA ASN A 325 11.34 2.72 -16.36
C ASN A 325 12.75 2.27 -16.80
N ARG A 326 13.05 0.99 -16.55
CA ARG A 326 14.38 0.40 -16.80
C ARG A 326 14.45 -0.58 -17.95
N PHE A 327 13.31 -1.03 -18.43
CA PHE A 327 13.17 -2.22 -19.29
C PHE A 327 12.77 -1.87 -20.71
N ASP A 328 11.98 -0.82 -20.88
CA ASP A 328 11.47 -0.36 -22.17
C ASP A 328 12.58 0.33 -22.99
N ASP A 329 12.44 0.26 -24.31
CA ASP A 329 13.44 0.69 -25.29
C ASP A 329 13.73 2.20 -25.21
N ILE A 330 12.80 2.99 -24.66
CA ILE A 330 12.98 4.42 -24.42
C ILE A 330 14.25 4.70 -23.62
N ARG A 331 14.66 3.82 -22.70
CA ARG A 331 15.88 3.96 -21.89
C ARG A 331 17.17 4.08 -22.73
N LYS A 332 17.17 3.57 -23.97
CA LYS A 332 18.33 3.70 -24.88
C LYS A 332 18.55 5.15 -25.33
N THR A 333 17.52 5.98 -25.29
CA THR A 333 17.56 7.40 -25.65
C THR A 333 18.10 8.26 -24.50
N LEU A 334 18.54 9.49 -24.79
CA LEU A 334 18.96 10.44 -23.75
C LEU A 334 17.79 10.80 -22.82
N ILE A 335 16.60 11.03 -23.37
CA ILE A 335 15.41 11.39 -22.58
C ILE A 335 14.98 10.25 -21.66
N GLY A 336 15.00 9.01 -22.15
CA GLY A 336 14.68 7.85 -21.31
C GLY A 336 15.67 7.66 -20.16
N ARG A 337 16.95 7.98 -20.34
CA ARG A 337 17.93 7.98 -19.23
C ARG A 337 17.66 9.06 -18.19
N TYR A 338 17.11 10.22 -18.58
CA TYR A 338 16.67 11.23 -17.63
C TYR A 338 15.41 10.77 -16.90
N GLU A 339 14.39 10.29 -17.62
CA GLU A 339 13.17 9.77 -17.02
C GLU A 339 13.44 8.63 -16.03
N GLU A 340 14.34 7.72 -16.38
CA GLU A 340 14.76 6.63 -15.51
C GLU A 340 15.35 7.11 -14.18
N ARG A 341 16.01 8.27 -14.15
CA ARG A 341 16.63 8.86 -12.94
C ARG A 341 15.71 9.78 -12.15
N MET A 342 14.59 10.19 -12.73
CA MET A 342 13.68 11.20 -12.19
C MET A 342 12.30 10.58 -11.92
N PRO A 343 12.20 9.69 -10.90
CA PRO A 343 10.93 9.11 -10.49
C PRO A 343 9.92 10.16 -10.07
N PHE A 344 8.65 9.80 -10.05
CA PHE A 344 7.59 10.67 -9.55
C PHE A 344 7.61 10.77 -8.02
N LEU A 345 7.36 11.97 -7.48
CA LEU A 345 7.04 12.18 -6.06
C LEU A 345 6.06 13.34 -5.95
N PHE A 346 4.91 13.07 -5.34
CA PHE A 346 3.91 14.04 -4.96
C PHE A 346 3.58 13.89 -3.48
N VAL A 347 3.47 15.01 -2.76
CA VAL A 347 3.15 15.04 -1.34
C VAL A 347 1.95 15.94 -1.08
N HIS A 348 0.95 15.41 -0.38
CA HIS A 348 -0.13 16.17 0.22
C HIS A 348 0.02 16.17 1.74
N LEU A 349 -0.22 17.33 2.35
CA LEU A 349 -0.14 17.52 3.79
C LEU A 349 -1.50 17.95 4.34
N PRO A 350 -1.89 17.47 5.54
CA PRO A 350 -3.07 17.96 6.27
C PRO A 350 -3.04 19.47 6.48
N GLU A 351 -4.22 20.09 6.65
CA GLU A 351 -4.34 21.54 6.88
C GLU A 351 -3.52 22.02 8.10
N ASP A 352 -3.45 21.21 9.15
CA ASP A 352 -2.66 21.54 10.35
C ASP A 352 -1.16 21.74 10.03
N PHE A 353 -0.62 21.01 9.06
CA PHE A 353 0.77 21.19 8.62
C PHE A 353 0.93 22.46 7.79
N THR A 354 -0.03 22.75 6.92
CA THR A 354 0.04 23.89 6.00
C THR A 354 -0.26 25.21 6.69
N ALA A 355 -0.85 25.18 7.89
CA ALA A 355 -0.98 26.35 8.78
C ALA A 355 0.38 26.90 9.26
N HIS A 356 1.45 26.11 9.18
CA HIS A 356 2.78 26.51 9.59
C HIS A 356 3.61 27.06 8.41
N GLU A 357 3.87 28.38 8.42
CA GLU A 357 4.59 29.08 7.34
C GLU A 357 5.94 28.43 6.99
N HIS A 358 6.73 28.01 7.98
CA HIS A 358 8.02 27.36 7.73
C HIS A 358 7.91 26.03 6.96
N ILE A 359 6.83 25.26 7.15
CA ILE A 359 6.58 24.03 6.41
C ILE A 359 6.22 24.38 4.97
N MET A 360 5.29 25.31 4.78
CA MET A 360 4.86 25.78 3.46
C MET A 360 6.02 26.32 2.63
N ASP A 361 6.83 27.20 3.23
CA ASP A 361 8.01 27.81 2.60
C ASP A 361 8.97 26.77 2.08
N ALA A 362 9.19 25.74 2.89
CA ALA A 362 10.19 24.76 2.56
C ALA A 362 9.70 23.74 1.53
N MET A 363 8.42 23.32 1.61
CA MET A 363 7.80 22.53 0.54
C MET A 363 7.86 23.29 -0.80
N ASN A 364 7.52 24.59 -0.80
CA ASN A 364 7.57 25.46 -1.98
C ASN A 364 8.99 25.65 -2.54
N LYS A 365 10.01 25.65 -1.69
CA LYS A 365 11.42 25.71 -2.12
C LYS A 365 11.88 24.35 -2.66
N ASN A 366 11.56 23.27 -1.96
CA ASN A 366 12.13 21.95 -2.22
C ASN A 366 11.51 21.22 -3.42
N VAL A 367 10.32 21.61 -3.88
CA VAL A 367 9.80 21.13 -5.18
C VAL A 367 10.72 21.46 -6.36
N TRP A 368 11.63 22.43 -6.21
CA TRP A 368 12.62 22.81 -7.23
C TRP A 368 14.04 22.34 -6.92
N ARG A 369 14.25 21.64 -5.80
CA ARG A 369 15.56 21.14 -5.40
C ARG A 369 15.70 19.65 -5.66
N LEU A 370 16.96 19.20 -5.68
CA LEU A 370 17.28 17.78 -5.68
C LEU A 370 16.83 17.18 -4.35
N THR A 371 15.91 16.23 -4.42
CA THR A 371 15.43 15.41 -3.29
C THR A 371 15.58 13.95 -3.66
N THR A 372 15.72 13.09 -2.67
CA THR A 372 16.01 11.67 -2.82
C THR A 372 15.18 10.83 -1.86
N GLN A 373 15.30 9.51 -1.98
CA GLN A 373 14.67 8.54 -1.10
C GLN A 373 15.02 8.77 0.38
N PHE A 374 16.22 9.28 0.67
CA PHE A 374 16.63 9.62 2.04
C PHE A 374 15.85 10.81 2.60
N ASP A 375 15.55 11.82 1.79
CA ASP A 375 14.75 12.97 2.22
C ASP A 375 13.32 12.55 2.58
N VAL A 376 12.77 11.55 1.88
CA VAL A 376 11.48 10.94 2.22
C VAL A 376 11.58 10.22 3.56
N TYR A 377 12.62 9.41 3.80
CA TYR A 377 12.84 8.74 5.07
C TYR A 377 12.94 9.73 6.25
N GLU A 378 13.77 10.76 6.14
CA GLU A 378 13.92 11.77 7.19
C GLU A 378 12.60 12.52 7.45
N THR A 379 11.80 12.75 6.41
CA THR A 379 10.44 13.31 6.57
C THR A 379 9.55 12.38 7.40
N LEU A 380 9.62 11.06 7.18
CA LEU A 380 8.87 10.07 7.98
C LEU A 380 9.37 10.01 9.42
N VAL A 381 10.68 10.10 9.63
CA VAL A 381 11.31 10.18 10.96
C VAL A 381 10.80 11.42 11.71
N ASP A 382 10.72 12.57 11.05
CA ASP A 382 10.21 13.79 11.66
C ASP A 382 8.72 13.71 11.99
N ILE A 383 7.90 13.08 11.14
CA ILE A 383 6.48 12.88 11.44
C ILE A 383 6.31 12.01 12.70
N VAL A 384 7.01 10.88 12.77
CA VAL A 384 6.85 9.95 13.90
C VAL A 384 7.45 10.49 15.21
N HIS A 385 8.53 11.29 15.18
CA HIS A 385 9.15 11.86 16.39
C HIS A 385 8.65 13.26 16.76
N GLY A 386 8.22 14.07 15.78
CA GLY A 386 7.67 15.42 15.96
C GLY A 386 6.36 15.43 16.76
N SER A 387 5.74 14.27 16.90
CA SER A 387 4.61 14.02 17.80
C SER A 387 4.95 13.98 19.31
N ASN A 388 6.22 14.16 19.69
CA ASN A 388 6.69 14.05 21.08
C ASN A 388 7.41 15.31 21.60
N GLY A 389 7.09 16.49 21.06
CA GLY A 389 7.75 17.73 21.49
C GLY A 389 6.83 18.94 21.39
N GLY A 390 6.59 19.59 22.54
CA GLY A 390 5.79 20.79 22.65
C GLY A 390 6.16 21.89 21.64
N ILE A 391 5.11 22.61 21.22
CA ILE A 391 5.11 23.86 20.46
C ILE A 391 6.21 24.78 21.01
N GLY A 392 7.36 24.87 20.33
CA GLY A 392 8.43 25.76 20.82
C GLY A 392 9.85 25.54 20.29
N GLN A 393 10.18 24.43 19.62
CA GLN A 393 11.50 24.29 18.98
C GLN A 393 11.40 23.53 17.66
N ASN A 394 11.76 24.20 16.55
CA ASN A 394 12.26 23.70 15.25
C ASN A 394 12.33 22.17 15.04
N ARG A 395 11.20 21.46 15.04
CA ARG A 395 11.17 19.98 14.96
C ARG A 395 10.36 19.38 13.80
N PHE A 396 9.62 20.16 13.03
CA PHE A 396 9.24 19.74 11.67
C PHE A 396 10.40 20.08 10.73
N GLY A 397 11.45 19.26 10.82
CA GLY A 397 12.72 19.44 10.15
C GLY A 397 12.87 18.59 8.89
N ALA A 398 11.77 18.24 8.21
CA ALA A 398 11.79 17.30 7.09
C ALA A 398 12.86 17.77 6.09
N GLN A 399 13.65 16.90 5.48
CA GLN A 399 14.63 17.36 4.48
C GLN A 399 13.93 17.86 3.20
N MET A 400 12.73 17.37 2.90
CA MET A 400 11.78 18.05 1.98
C MET A 400 11.26 19.40 2.52
N VAL A 401 11.64 19.79 3.74
CA VAL A 401 11.39 21.06 4.44
C VAL A 401 12.72 21.77 4.87
N ARG A 402 13.91 21.24 4.54
CA ARG A 402 15.20 21.84 4.89
C ARG A 402 16.18 21.77 3.73
N GLN A 403 16.49 22.94 3.17
CA GLN A 403 17.83 23.35 2.74
C GLN A 403 17.90 24.87 2.52
#